data_AF-A0ABD2N430-F1
#
_entry.id   AF-A0ABD2N430-F1
#
_cell.length_a   1.000
_cell.length_b   1.000
_cell.length_c   1.000
_cell.angle_alpha   90.00
_cell.angle_beta   90.00
_cell.angle_gamma   90.00
#
_symmetry.space_group_name_H-M   'P 1'
#
loop_
_entity.id
_entity.type
_entity.pdbx_description
1 polymer ?
#
loop_
_entity_poly.entity_id
_entity_poly.type
_entity_poly.pdbx_seq_one_letter_code
_entity_poly.pdbx_strand_id
1 'polypeptide(L)'
;MGVTLHMERVETTGIVDGNAKTDVSNRKEPGLFCGESEQPQIFMSETSFVKVLFHSDNFTDQTYFSFDTKAEQQLVVYLRYGQHPELYPNRRGEVVHGSYCERIFRDCRLQTCYVQSPAYPGVYPRNLHCRYYLNTRLPFIKLYIENEEFNIDGQRCENIMTCPMRPISSGKNFDALFQQR
;
A
#
# COMPACT_ATOMS: atom_id res chain seq x y z
N MET A 1 -0.01 -15.52 -3.64
CA MET A 1 1.00 -14.87 -4.48
C MET A 1 0.48 -13.49 -4.81
N GLY A 2 1.28 -12.46 -4.57
CA GLY A 2 0.97 -11.08 -4.95
C GLY A 2 1.85 -10.67 -6.14
N VAL A 3 1.40 -9.67 -6.86
CA VAL A 3 2.15 -8.97 -7.91
C VAL A 3 2.79 -7.75 -7.27
N THR A 4 4.10 -7.62 -7.46
CA THR A 4 4.85 -6.43 -7.10
C THR A 4 5.01 -5.58 -8.36
N LEU A 5 4.59 -4.32 -8.30
CA LEU A 5 4.87 -3.31 -9.33
C LEU A 5 6.03 -2.42 -8.84
N HIS A 6 7.01 -2.17 -9.69
CA HIS A 6 8.03 -1.14 -9.50
C HIS A 6 7.72 0.02 -10.43
N MET A 7 7.49 1.20 -9.89
CA MET A 7 7.07 2.39 -10.64
C MET A 7 8.17 3.43 -10.56
N GLU A 8 8.77 3.79 -11.70
CA GLU A 8 9.91 4.71 -11.71
C GLU A 8 9.50 6.16 -12.02
N ARG A 9 8.37 6.37 -12.73
CA ARG A 9 7.82 7.70 -13.03
C ARG A 9 6.34 7.63 -13.42
N VAL A 10 5.52 8.53 -12.89
CA VAL A 10 4.06 8.39 -12.89
C VAL A 10 3.35 9.66 -13.32
N GLU A 11 3.07 9.78 -14.62
CA GLU A 11 1.87 10.50 -15.03
C GLU A 11 0.62 9.71 -14.60
N THR A 12 -0.46 10.42 -14.28
CA THR A 12 -1.60 9.97 -13.48
C THR A 12 -2.01 8.50 -13.71
N THR A 13 -1.79 7.64 -12.71
CA THR A 13 -1.99 6.20 -12.80
C THR A 13 -2.90 5.70 -11.68
N GLY A 14 -3.95 4.96 -12.05
CA GLY A 14 -4.77 4.19 -11.12
C GLY A 14 -4.29 2.76 -11.00
N ILE A 15 -4.22 2.24 -9.77
CA ILE A 15 -3.94 0.83 -9.52
C ILE A 15 -5.19 0.17 -8.94
N VAL A 16 -5.75 -0.78 -9.69
CA VAL A 16 -6.83 -1.64 -9.25
C VAL A 16 -6.25 -3.00 -8.88
N ASP A 17 -6.34 -3.34 -7.61
CA ASP A 17 -5.96 -4.64 -7.07
C ASP A 17 -7.23 -5.46 -6.82
N GLY A 18 -7.27 -6.67 -7.37
CA GLY A 18 -8.43 -7.54 -7.42
C GLY A 18 -9.09 -7.57 -8.79
N ASN A 19 -9.84 -8.64 -9.07
CA ASN A 19 -10.55 -8.83 -10.33
C ASN A 19 -12.06 -8.55 -10.16
N ALA A 20 -12.81 -8.53 -11.26
CA ALA A 20 -14.27 -8.30 -11.23
C ALA A 20 -15.07 -9.48 -10.63
N LYS A 21 -14.44 -10.63 -10.39
CA LYS A 21 -15.11 -11.88 -9.97
C LYS A 21 -15.14 -12.07 -8.46
N THR A 22 -14.28 -11.39 -7.71
CA THR A 22 -14.20 -11.48 -6.25
C THR A 22 -14.57 -10.15 -5.60
N ASP A 23 -15.04 -10.17 -4.36
CA ASP A 23 -15.32 -8.92 -3.61
C ASP A 23 -14.08 -8.33 -2.93
N VAL A 24 -12.96 -9.05 -2.95
CA VAL A 24 -11.67 -8.61 -2.43
C VAL A 24 -11.00 -7.71 -3.48
N SER A 25 -11.38 -6.44 -3.53
CA SER A 25 -10.80 -5.47 -4.46
C SER A 25 -10.94 -4.02 -4.00
N ASN A 26 -9.99 -3.16 -4.36
CA ASN A 26 -10.10 -1.70 -4.21
C ASN A 26 -10.86 -1.01 -5.38
N ARG A 27 -11.46 -1.78 -6.30
CA ARG A 27 -12.03 -1.31 -7.58
C ARG A 27 -13.14 -0.26 -7.53
N LYS A 28 -13.80 -0.02 -6.39
CA LYS A 28 -14.97 0.86 -6.36
C LYS A 28 -14.60 2.29 -6.76
N GLU A 29 -13.51 2.79 -6.19
CA GLU A 29 -12.97 4.13 -6.46
C GLU A 29 -11.45 4.09 -6.24
N PRO A 30 -10.69 3.40 -7.11
CA PRO A 30 -9.25 3.31 -6.97
C PRO A 30 -8.66 4.72 -7.04
N GLY A 31 -8.02 5.18 -5.97
CA GLY A 31 -7.37 6.48 -6.01
C GLY A 31 -6.20 6.48 -7.00
N LEU A 32 -5.80 7.68 -7.41
CA LEU A 32 -4.78 7.89 -8.44
C LEU A 32 -3.43 8.25 -7.82
N PHE A 33 -2.37 7.81 -8.47
CA PHE A 33 -0.98 8.20 -8.22
C PHE A 33 -0.53 9.17 -9.32
N CYS A 34 0.05 10.29 -8.97
CA CYS A 34 0.57 11.27 -9.93
C CYS A 34 1.83 11.95 -9.40
N GLY A 35 2.69 12.43 -10.29
CA GLY A 35 3.95 13.10 -9.97
C GLY A 35 5.19 12.30 -10.34
N GLU A 36 6.35 12.95 -10.25
CA GLU A 36 7.67 12.36 -10.44
C GLU A 36 8.34 11.92 -9.13
N SER A 37 8.55 10.62 -8.95
CA SER A 37 9.26 10.12 -7.76
C SER A 37 10.76 10.09 -8.00
N GLU A 38 11.55 10.62 -7.06
CA GLU A 38 13.02 10.46 -7.08
C GLU A 38 13.46 9.01 -6.92
N GLN A 39 12.62 8.16 -6.31
CA GLN A 39 12.93 6.76 -6.06
C GLN A 39 11.83 5.84 -6.60
N PRO A 40 12.18 4.66 -7.13
CA PRO A 40 11.20 3.68 -7.58
C PRO A 40 10.23 3.30 -6.45
N GLN A 41 8.94 3.40 -6.74
CA GLN A 41 7.88 3.08 -5.79
C GLN A 41 7.43 1.64 -5.99
N ILE A 42 7.28 0.92 -4.88
CA ILE A 42 6.85 -0.47 -4.90
C ILE A 42 5.37 -0.53 -4.58
N PHE A 43 4.57 -1.29 -5.32
CA PHE A 43 3.19 -1.63 -4.95
C PHE A 43 3.07 -3.15 -4.85
N MET A 44 2.74 -3.69 -3.67
CA MET A 44 2.56 -5.14 -3.47
C MET A 44 1.10 -5.52 -3.30
N SER A 45 0.53 -6.20 -4.29
CA SER A 45 -0.90 -6.53 -4.27
C SER A 45 -1.31 -7.45 -3.11
N GLU A 46 -2.54 -7.27 -2.62
CA GLU A 46 -3.25 -8.17 -1.72
C GLU A 46 -3.91 -9.33 -2.46
N THR A 47 -4.11 -9.20 -3.78
CA THR A 47 -4.69 -10.26 -4.62
C THR A 47 -3.70 -10.77 -5.67
N SER A 48 -4.08 -11.80 -6.42
CA SER A 48 -3.28 -12.31 -7.55
C SER A 48 -3.53 -11.58 -8.87
N PHE A 49 -4.32 -10.50 -8.88
CA PHE A 49 -4.68 -9.77 -10.10
C PHE A 49 -4.54 -8.28 -9.87
N VAL A 50 -3.81 -7.61 -10.75
CA VAL A 50 -3.64 -6.16 -10.73
C VAL A 50 -3.93 -5.62 -12.12
N LYS A 51 -4.73 -4.55 -12.18
CA LYS A 51 -4.96 -3.76 -13.37
C LYS A 51 -4.36 -2.37 -13.15
N VAL A 52 -3.45 -1.99 -14.02
CA VAL A 52 -2.84 -0.66 -14.05
C VAL A 52 -3.58 0.17 -15.10
N LEU A 53 -4.01 1.37 -14.72
CA LEU A 53 -4.73 2.30 -15.58
C LEU A 53 -3.90 3.57 -15.72
N PHE A 54 -3.35 3.79 -16.91
CA PHE A 54 -2.69 5.03 -17.25
C PHE A 54 -3.70 6.03 -17.80
N HIS A 55 -3.66 7.27 -17.32
CA HIS A 55 -4.52 8.36 -17.78
C HIS A 55 -3.69 9.63 -17.99
N SER A 56 -3.82 10.26 -19.16
CA SER A 56 -3.21 11.55 -19.45
C SER A 56 -4.20 12.43 -20.20
N ASP A 57 -4.48 13.62 -19.66
CA ASP A 57 -5.36 14.60 -20.29
C ASP A 57 -4.68 15.32 -21.46
N ASN A 58 -3.35 15.43 -21.44
CA ASN A 58 -2.55 16.07 -22.48
C ASN A 58 -1.27 15.27 -22.71
N PHE A 59 -1.27 14.48 -23.79
CA PHE A 59 -0.15 13.60 -24.13
C PHE A 59 0.91 14.35 -24.95
N THR A 60 2.13 14.41 -24.41
CA THR A 60 3.29 15.04 -25.06
C THR A 60 4.48 14.07 -25.13
N ASP A 61 5.58 14.45 -25.78
CA ASP A 61 6.82 13.66 -25.80
C ASP A 61 7.48 13.53 -24.40
N GLN A 62 7.04 14.33 -23.43
CA GLN A 62 7.47 14.26 -22.04
C GLN A 62 6.57 13.36 -21.18
N THR A 63 5.52 12.80 -21.78
CA THR A 63 4.57 11.91 -21.11
C THR A 63 5.04 10.47 -21.18
N TYR A 64 5.45 9.94 -20.03
CA TYR A 64 5.86 8.55 -19.90
C TYR A 64 5.41 7.93 -18.58
N PHE A 65 5.17 6.63 -18.63
CA PHE A 65 4.88 5.80 -17.49
C PHE A 65 5.59 4.46 -17.70
N SER A 66 6.44 4.09 -16.75
CA SER A 66 7.20 2.84 -16.80
C SER A 66 6.96 2.05 -15.52
N PHE A 67 6.73 0.76 -15.67
CA PHE A 67 6.64 -0.16 -14.55
C PHE A 67 7.17 -1.56 -14.89
N ASP A 68 7.78 -2.18 -13.90
CA ASP A 68 8.16 -3.59 -13.94
C ASP A 68 7.26 -4.41 -13.01
N THR A 69 7.03 -5.68 -13.35
CA THR A 69 6.19 -6.57 -12.54
C THR A 69 6.89 -7.86 -12.17
N LYS A 70 6.66 -8.32 -10.94
CA LYS A 70 7.17 -9.61 -10.44
C LYS A 70 6.11 -10.34 -9.62
N ALA A 71 6.00 -11.65 -9.81
CA ALA A 71 5.17 -12.52 -8.98
C ALA A 71 6.07 -13.28 -8.00
N GLU A 72 6.05 -12.87 -6.73
CA GLU A 72 6.95 -13.41 -5.71
C GLU A 72 6.24 -14.40 -4.77
N GLN A 73 6.99 -15.39 -4.29
CA GLN A 73 6.54 -16.31 -3.26
C GLN A 73 6.64 -15.65 -1.88
N GLN A 74 5.78 -16.07 -0.94
CA GLN A 74 5.72 -15.47 0.40
C GLN A 74 7.05 -15.54 1.16
N LEU A 75 7.84 -16.61 0.94
CA LEU A 75 9.14 -16.80 1.58
C LEU A 75 10.19 -15.74 1.13
N VAL A 76 10.07 -15.23 -0.10
CA VAL A 76 11.00 -14.22 -0.65
C VAL A 76 10.71 -12.84 -0.08
N VAL A 77 9.43 -12.51 0.13
CA VAL A 77 8.95 -11.22 0.65
C VAL A 77 8.79 -11.23 2.18
N TYR A 78 9.89 -11.50 2.88
CA TYR A 78 9.92 -11.66 4.34
C TYR A 78 9.55 -10.37 5.11
N LEU A 79 9.78 -9.17 4.55
CA LEU A 79 9.33 -7.92 5.18
C LEU A 79 7.81 -7.91 5.36
N ARG A 80 7.08 -8.50 4.41
CA ARG A 80 5.62 -8.59 4.46
C ARG A 80 5.15 -9.79 5.28
N TYR A 81 5.68 -10.99 5.01
CA TYR A 81 5.14 -12.24 5.59
C TYR A 81 5.93 -12.79 6.79
N GLY A 82 7.10 -12.24 7.09
CA GLY A 82 8.06 -12.78 8.07
C GLY A 82 9.02 -13.79 7.44
N GLN A 83 10.07 -14.15 8.19
CA GLN A 83 11.09 -15.13 7.74
C GLN A 83 10.54 -16.56 7.60
N HIS A 84 9.53 -16.92 8.39
CA HIS A 84 8.90 -18.25 8.43
C HIS A 84 7.38 -18.16 8.32
N PRO A 85 6.83 -17.80 7.14
CA PRO A 85 5.39 -17.67 6.94
C PRO A 85 4.61 -18.97 7.20
N GLU A 86 5.24 -20.13 6.98
CA GLU A 86 4.68 -21.47 7.22
C GLU A 86 4.42 -21.76 8.70
N LEU A 87 5.24 -21.22 9.61
CA LEU A 87 5.09 -21.42 11.06
C LEU A 87 4.03 -20.49 11.66
N TYR A 88 3.82 -19.32 11.04
CA TYR A 88 2.94 -18.26 11.52
C TYR A 88 1.89 -17.87 10.46
N PRO A 89 1.00 -18.81 10.07
CA PRO A 89 -0.14 -18.46 9.23
C PRO A 89 -0.96 -17.38 9.93
N ASN A 90 -1.46 -16.40 9.16
CA ASN A 90 -2.21 -15.24 9.66
C ASN A 90 -1.40 -14.28 10.56
N ARG A 91 -0.07 -14.24 10.47
CA ARG A 91 0.76 -13.20 11.14
C ARG A 91 0.28 -11.77 10.86
N ARG A 92 -0.24 -11.54 9.65
CA ARG A 92 -0.83 -10.26 9.18
C ARG A 92 -2.32 -10.11 9.51
N GLY A 93 -2.92 -11.03 10.28
CA GLY A 93 -4.35 -11.10 10.52
C GLY A 93 -5.12 -11.86 9.43
N GLU A 94 -6.31 -12.36 9.79
CA GLU A 94 -7.25 -13.01 8.87
C GLU A 94 -8.03 -11.96 8.10
N VAL A 95 -8.12 -12.10 6.77
CA VAL A 95 -8.90 -11.17 5.94
C VAL A 95 -10.39 -11.36 6.24
N VAL A 96 -11.10 -10.26 6.52
CA VAL A 96 -12.56 -10.29 6.68
C VAL A 96 -13.19 -10.60 5.32
N HIS A 97 -14.10 -11.58 5.28
CA HIS A 97 -14.75 -11.99 4.05
C HIS A 97 -15.46 -10.82 3.37
N GLY A 98 -15.26 -10.66 2.06
CA GLY A 98 -15.83 -9.57 1.27
C GLY A 98 -15.16 -8.20 1.50
N SER A 99 -14.11 -8.13 2.31
CA SER A 99 -13.29 -6.93 2.46
C SER A 99 -12.01 -7.03 1.64
N TYR A 100 -11.48 -5.89 1.21
CA TYR A 100 -10.19 -5.81 0.54
C TYR A 100 -9.01 -5.80 1.53
N CYS A 101 -9.16 -5.10 2.66
CA CYS A 101 -8.07 -4.86 3.59
C CYS A 101 -8.46 -4.96 5.07
N GLU A 102 -9.73 -5.24 5.39
CA GLU A 102 -10.10 -5.40 6.79
C GLU A 102 -9.54 -6.72 7.31
N ARG A 103 -8.96 -6.70 8.51
CA ARG A 103 -8.34 -7.89 9.09
C ARG A 103 -8.70 -8.08 10.56
N ILE A 104 -8.81 -9.33 10.96
CA ILE A 104 -9.05 -9.75 12.34
C ILE A 104 -7.78 -10.42 12.86
N PHE A 105 -7.29 -9.93 13.98
CA PHE A 105 -6.21 -10.54 14.75
C PHE A 105 -6.80 -11.17 16.00
N ARG A 106 -6.62 -12.48 16.16
CA ARG A 106 -7.08 -13.23 17.34
C ARG A 106 -5.88 -13.77 18.07
N ASP A 107 -5.68 -13.34 19.31
CA ASP A 107 -4.67 -13.89 20.23
C ASP A 107 -3.33 -14.16 19.52
N CYS A 108 -2.76 -13.10 18.93
CA CYS A 108 -1.58 -13.14 18.09
C CYS A 108 -0.56 -14.14 18.62
N ARG A 109 -0.17 -15.14 17.80
CA ARG A 109 0.54 -16.36 18.25
C ARG A 109 1.84 -16.10 19.02
N LEU A 110 2.46 -14.95 18.82
CA LEU A 110 3.70 -14.52 19.47
C LEU A 110 3.50 -13.32 20.41
N GLN A 111 2.28 -13.08 20.88
CA GLN A 111 1.87 -11.90 21.66
C GLN A 111 2.06 -10.55 20.93
N THR A 112 2.48 -10.58 19.66
CA THR A 112 2.67 -9.42 18.80
C THR A 112 1.82 -9.56 17.56
N CYS A 113 0.97 -8.56 17.32
CA CYS A 113 0.16 -8.45 16.11
C CYS A 113 0.88 -7.57 15.10
N TYR A 114 1.22 -8.12 13.93
CA TYR A 114 1.88 -7.37 12.87
C TYR A 114 0.83 -6.70 11.99
N VAL A 115 0.39 -5.52 12.41
CA VAL A 115 -0.55 -4.69 11.66
C VAL A 115 0.23 -3.92 10.59
N GLN A 116 -0.16 -4.09 9.34
CA GLN A 116 0.49 -3.47 8.18
C GLN A 116 -0.57 -2.81 7.31
N SER A 117 -0.23 -1.67 6.72
CA SER A 117 -1.04 -1.10 5.64
C SER A 117 -1.14 -2.09 4.47
N PRO A 118 -2.21 -2.02 3.65
CA PRO A 118 -2.25 -2.75 2.40
C PRO A 118 -1.09 -2.30 1.53
N ALA A 119 -0.53 -3.24 0.77
CA ALA A 119 0.65 -3.01 -0.06
C ALA A 119 2.00 -2.79 0.65
N TYR A 120 2.07 -2.79 1.99
CA TYR A 120 3.35 -2.79 2.73
C TYR A 120 4.34 -3.87 2.27
N PRO A 121 5.66 -3.58 2.16
CA PRO A 121 6.35 -2.31 2.45
C PRO A 121 6.27 -1.25 1.35
N GLY A 122 5.43 -1.48 0.34
CA GLY A 122 5.19 -0.53 -0.75
C GLY A 122 4.19 0.58 -0.43
N VAL A 123 3.89 1.39 -1.45
CA VAL A 123 2.89 2.46 -1.41
C VAL A 123 1.49 1.87 -1.22
N TYR A 124 0.77 2.40 -0.24
CA TYR A 124 -0.60 1.94 0.03
C TYR A 124 -1.58 2.49 -1.02
N PRO A 125 -2.63 1.71 -1.39
CA PRO A 125 -3.69 2.20 -2.27
C PRO A 125 -4.36 3.46 -1.71
N ARG A 126 -4.63 4.43 -2.59
CA ARG A 126 -5.34 5.67 -2.24
C ARG A 126 -6.85 5.43 -2.16
N ASN A 127 -7.54 6.30 -1.43
CA ASN A 127 -8.99 6.28 -1.22
C ASN A 127 -9.50 4.94 -0.64
N LEU A 128 -8.89 4.51 0.46
CA LEU A 128 -9.18 3.23 1.08
C LEU A 128 -9.51 3.39 2.57
N HIS A 129 -10.54 2.69 3.02
CA HIS A 129 -10.95 2.64 4.43
C HIS A 129 -10.76 1.23 4.99
N CYS A 130 -9.68 1.01 5.74
CA CYS A 130 -9.37 -0.29 6.34
C CYS A 130 -9.64 -0.29 7.84
N ARG A 131 -10.21 -1.39 8.34
CA ARG A 131 -10.42 -1.65 9.77
C ARG A 131 -9.60 -2.85 10.21
N TYR A 132 -8.88 -2.69 11.31
CA TYR A 132 -8.12 -3.77 11.95
C TYR A 132 -8.75 -4.08 13.30
N TYR A 133 -9.25 -5.29 13.46
CA TYR A 133 -9.88 -5.76 14.69
C TYR A 133 -8.85 -6.53 15.51
N LEU A 134 -8.44 -5.96 16.65
CA LEU A 134 -7.45 -6.54 17.55
C LEU A 134 -8.15 -7.17 18.74
N ASN A 135 -8.23 -8.51 18.77
CA ASN A 135 -8.79 -9.27 19.88
C ASN A 135 -7.65 -9.88 20.69
N THR A 136 -7.46 -9.39 21.92
CA THR A 136 -6.44 -9.86 22.86
C THR A 136 -7.06 -10.23 24.19
N ARG A 137 -6.52 -11.27 24.83
CA ARG A 137 -6.82 -11.60 26.24
C ARG A 137 -6.08 -10.69 27.24
N LEU A 138 -5.11 -9.91 26.78
CA LEU A 138 -4.37 -8.98 27.63
C LEU A 138 -5.24 -7.75 27.95
N PRO A 139 -5.14 -7.19 29.18
CA PRO A 139 -5.96 -6.05 29.58
C PRO A 139 -5.57 -4.74 28.89
N PHE A 140 -4.43 -4.69 28.21
CA PHE A 140 -3.96 -3.52 27.48
C PHE A 140 -3.31 -3.91 26.16
N ILE A 141 -3.42 -3.02 25.17
CA ILE A 141 -2.72 -3.10 23.89
C ILE A 141 -1.59 -2.08 23.93
N LYS A 142 -0.35 -2.54 23.72
CA LYS A 142 0.80 -1.66 23.56
C LYS A 142 1.20 -1.61 22.10
N LEU A 143 1.23 -0.40 21.54
CA LEU A 143 1.63 -0.14 20.16
C LEU A 143 3.14 0.12 20.12
N TYR A 144 3.80 -0.50 19.16
CA TYR A 144 5.21 -0.30 18.86
C TYR A 144 5.35 -0.14 17.35
N ILE A 145 6.17 0.81 16.93
CA ILE A 145 6.49 1.03 15.52
C ILE A 145 7.79 0.28 15.25
N GLU A 146 7.75 -0.69 14.34
CA GLU A 146 8.93 -1.47 13.93
C GLU A 146 9.83 -0.59 13.04
N ASN A 147 11.14 -0.60 13.29
CA ASN A 147 12.16 0.15 12.52
C ASN A 147 11.95 1.66 12.44
N GLU A 148 11.19 2.24 13.37
CA GLU A 148 10.78 3.65 13.35
C GLU A 148 10.11 4.06 12.03
N GLU A 149 9.61 3.13 11.21
CA GLU A 149 9.07 3.42 9.88
C GLU A 149 7.55 3.54 9.95
N PHE A 150 7.08 4.79 10.05
CA PHE A 150 5.67 5.14 9.96
C PHE A 150 5.55 6.36 9.06
N ASN A 151 4.97 6.16 7.87
CA ASN A 151 4.84 7.18 6.84
C ASN A 151 3.39 7.25 6.34
N ILE A 152 2.70 8.32 6.73
CA ILE A 152 1.38 8.68 6.19
C ILE A 152 1.60 9.93 5.33
N ASP A 153 1.08 9.90 4.11
CA ASP A 153 1.17 10.96 3.10
C ASP A 153 2.58 11.40 2.64
N GLY A 154 3.62 10.60 2.89
CA GLY A 154 4.85 10.62 2.10
C GLY A 154 5.88 11.69 2.46
N GLN A 155 5.61 12.58 3.42
CA GLN A 155 6.59 13.61 3.82
C GLN A 155 7.41 13.17 5.04
N ARG A 156 8.49 12.40 4.78
CA ARG A 156 9.68 12.46 5.64
C ARG A 156 10.60 13.54 5.11
N CYS A 157 10.31 14.77 5.49
CA CYS A 157 11.16 15.90 5.15
C CYS A 157 12.37 15.89 6.09
N GLU A 158 13.59 15.69 5.58
CA GLU A 158 14.81 15.93 6.38
C GLU A 158 14.94 17.42 6.75
N ASN A 159 14.36 18.31 5.92
CA ASN A 159 14.33 19.75 6.15
C ASN A 159 12.97 20.33 5.75
N ILE A 160 12.33 21.08 6.66
CA ILE A 160 11.00 21.66 6.46
C ILE A 160 10.98 22.74 5.35
N MET A 161 12.15 23.29 5.01
CA MET A 161 12.30 24.31 3.96
C MET A 161 12.38 23.70 2.55
N THR A 162 12.76 22.43 2.40
CA THR A 162 12.83 21.73 1.11
C THR A 162 11.56 20.94 0.79
N CYS A 163 10.65 20.83 1.75
CA CYS A 163 9.49 19.95 1.70
C CYS A 163 8.37 20.59 2.54
N PRO A 164 7.72 21.66 2.04
CA PRO A 164 6.66 22.35 2.77
C PRO A 164 5.47 21.41 2.99
N MET A 165 4.90 21.44 4.20
CA MET A 165 3.70 20.67 4.58
C MET A 165 2.63 20.82 3.50
N ARG A 166 2.24 19.70 2.86
CA ARG A 166 1.12 19.72 1.91
C ARG A 166 -0.20 19.72 2.68
N PRO A 167 -1.18 20.54 2.27
CA PRO A 167 -2.53 20.43 2.82
C PRO A 167 -3.07 19.03 2.50
N ILE A 168 -3.82 18.45 3.43
CA ILE A 168 -4.58 17.22 3.18
C ILE A 168 -5.58 17.56 2.08
N SER A 169 -5.35 17.06 0.86
CA SER A 169 -6.23 17.36 -0.27
C SER A 169 -7.59 16.69 -0.05
N SER A 170 -8.63 17.52 0.03
CA SER A 170 -10.03 17.08 0.10
C SER A 170 -10.73 17.52 -1.18
N GLY A 171 -10.48 16.83 -2.29
CA GLY A 171 -11.17 17.12 -3.54
C GLY A 171 -10.55 16.53 -4.80
N LYS A 172 -11.25 16.70 -5.93
CA LYS A 172 -10.88 16.28 -7.31
C LYS A 172 -9.62 16.94 -7.88
N ASN A 173 -8.91 17.74 -7.08
CA ASN A 173 -7.64 18.33 -7.49
C ASN A 173 -6.55 17.31 -7.21
N PHE A 174 -5.98 16.78 -8.30
CA PHE A 174 -4.91 15.78 -8.28
C PHE A 174 -3.61 16.44 -7.83
N ASP A 175 -3.43 16.59 -6.53
CA ASP A 175 -2.13 16.99 -5.99
C ASP A 175 -1.16 15.81 -6.17
N ALA A 176 -0.14 16.04 -6.99
CA ALA A 176 0.89 15.05 -7.30
C ALA A 176 1.53 14.53 -6.01
N LEU A 177 1.37 13.23 -5.74
CA LEU A 177 2.03 12.53 -4.64
C LEU A 177 3.56 12.67 -4.74
N PHE A 178 4.09 12.65 -5.95
CA PHE A 178 5.52 12.75 -6.19
C PHE A 178 5.92 14.11 -6.81
N GLN A 179 5.47 15.23 -6.25
CA GLN A 179 6.01 16.52 -6.71
C GLN A 179 7.38 16.78 -6.07
N GLN A 180 8.46 16.63 -6.83
CA GLN A 180 9.70 17.37 -6.64
C GLN A 180 9.89 18.31 -7.83
N ARG A 181 10.48 19.48 -7.57
CA ARG A 181 10.89 20.41 -8.62
C ARG A 181 12.00 19.81 -9.46
#